data_AF-A0A9Q9BTJ8-F1
#
_entry.id   AF-A0A9Q9BTJ8-F1
#
_cell.length_a   1.000
_cell.length_b   1.000
_cell.length_c   1.000
_cell.angle_alpha   90.00
_cell.angle_beta   90.00
_cell.angle_gamma   90.00
#
_symmetry.space_group_name_H-M   'P 1'
#
loop_
_entity.id
_entity.type
_entity.pdbx_description
1 polymer ?
#
loop_
_entity_poly.entity_id
_entity_poly.type
_entity_poly.pdbx_seq_one_letter_code
_entity_poly.pdbx_strand_id
1 'polypeptide(L)'
;MANSNATLQASKNLRDDEFYTTYECIEKELKHYIDHFENKTVLCNCDDPFESNFCAYFLNNFERFKLKRLICTSYYSSKISKQHKTLVRKKRGFVLDVKREALTEDELITSTINVERHTSVLSGNGDFRSDECLEYLNVCDIVVTNPPFSLFREFFSELMKRNKLFLIIGNQNALTYKEIFPFIKEGGVSFGPAISLEKWSLWYQLTGNLETSDIGLMITAKNGEVWETQCG
;
A
#
# COMPACT_ATOMS: atom_id res chain seq x y z
N MET A 1 25.18 34.18 -2.53
CA MET A 1 23.74 33.86 -2.60
C MET A 1 23.51 33.12 -3.90
N ALA A 2 23.35 31.80 -3.85
CA ALA A 2 23.11 30.96 -5.02
C ALA A 2 21.77 30.24 -4.83
N ASN A 3 20.88 30.39 -5.80
CA ASN A 3 19.48 29.95 -5.77
C ASN A 3 19.35 28.42 -5.64
N SER A 4 18.84 27.98 -4.50
CA SER A 4 18.44 26.62 -4.16
C SER A 4 17.07 26.24 -4.75
N ASN A 5 16.92 26.34 -6.07
CA ASN A 5 15.70 25.91 -6.80
C ASN A 5 15.93 24.71 -7.75
N ALA A 6 17.16 24.21 -7.86
CA ALA A 6 17.48 23.06 -8.72
C ALA A 6 17.06 21.72 -8.09
N THR A 7 17.13 21.60 -6.76
CA THR A 7 16.83 20.35 -6.05
C THR A 7 15.33 20.01 -6.03
N LEU A 8 14.45 21.03 -6.05
CA LEU A 8 12.99 20.87 -6.06
C LEU A 8 12.41 20.48 -7.43
N GLN A 9 13.15 20.67 -8.52
CA GLN A 9 12.72 20.25 -9.86
C GLN A 9 13.19 18.83 -10.21
N ALA A 10 14.23 18.32 -9.55
CA ALA A 10 14.68 16.93 -9.72
C ALA A 10 13.67 15.92 -9.16
N SER A 11 12.93 16.28 -8.11
CA SER A 11 11.88 15.43 -7.51
C SER A 11 10.61 15.30 -8.36
N LYS A 12 10.45 16.09 -9.43
CA LYS A 12 9.29 15.97 -10.34
C LYS A 12 9.44 14.84 -11.37
N ASN A 13 10.63 14.24 -11.50
CA ASN A 13 10.96 13.34 -12.61
C ASN A 13 11.46 11.93 -12.19
N LEU A 14 11.44 11.58 -10.90
CA LEU A 14 11.77 10.22 -10.47
C LEU A 14 10.47 9.41 -10.35
N ARG A 15 10.19 8.67 -11.42
CA ARG A 15 9.03 7.79 -11.65
C ARG A 15 9.12 6.43 -10.94
N ASP A 16 9.94 6.31 -9.90
CA ASP A 16 10.14 5.06 -9.18
C ASP A 16 9.70 5.26 -7.71
N ASP A 17 8.39 5.27 -7.48
CA ASP A 17 7.80 5.47 -6.15
C ASP A 17 8.12 4.28 -5.22
N GLU A 18 8.42 3.10 -5.78
CA GLU A 18 8.79 1.89 -5.04
C GLU A 18 10.22 1.93 -4.45
N PHE A 19 11.07 2.89 -4.85
CA PHE A 19 12.45 3.04 -4.34
C PHE A 19 12.51 3.56 -2.88
N TYR A 20 11.37 4.00 -2.32
CA TYR A 20 11.29 4.66 -1.01
C TYR A 20 10.94 3.73 0.16
N THR A 21 10.53 2.49 -0.08
CA THR A 21 10.07 1.58 0.99
C THR A 21 10.83 0.27 0.97
N THR A 22 11.70 0.05 1.96
CA THR A 22 12.46 -1.21 2.08
C THR A 22 11.65 -2.29 2.76
N TYR A 23 12.01 -3.55 2.53
CA TYR A 23 11.41 -4.70 3.19
C TYR A 23 11.42 -4.57 4.72
N GLU A 24 12.53 -4.10 5.30
CA GLU A 24 12.65 -3.90 6.76
C GLU A 24 11.70 -2.84 7.29
N CYS A 25 11.41 -1.80 6.50
CA CYS A 25 10.45 -0.77 6.89
C CYS A 25 9.03 -1.36 6.94
N ILE A 26 8.67 -2.17 5.94
CA ILE A 26 7.39 -2.87 5.87
C ILE A 26 7.27 -3.85 7.04
N GLU A 27 8.30 -4.67 7.28
CA GLU A 27 8.29 -5.65 8.37
C GLU A 27 8.14 -5.00 9.73
N LYS A 28 8.86 -3.90 9.98
CA LYS A 28 8.79 -3.17 11.25
C LYS A 28 7.39 -2.65 11.53
N GLU A 29 6.65 -2.23 10.52
CA GLU A 29 5.28 -1.74 10.68
C GLU A 29 4.27 -2.89 10.71
N LEU A 30 4.23 -3.72 9.67
CA LEU A 30 3.15 -4.69 9.46
C LEU A 30 3.10 -5.81 10.50
N LYS A 31 4.22 -6.09 11.20
CA LYS A 31 4.24 -7.06 12.30
C LYS A 31 3.26 -6.72 13.43
N HIS A 32 2.85 -5.46 13.57
CA HIS A 32 1.92 -5.01 14.60
C HIS A 32 0.46 -5.29 14.27
N TYR A 33 0.15 -5.60 13.01
CA TYR A 33 -1.23 -5.74 12.53
C TYR A 33 -1.57 -7.18 12.12
N ILE A 34 -0.75 -8.17 12.49
CA ILE A 34 -0.90 -9.57 12.03
C ILE A 34 -2.34 -10.07 12.19
N ASP A 35 -2.92 -9.91 13.37
CA ASP A 35 -4.27 -10.38 13.67
C ASP A 35 -5.36 -9.63 12.90
N HIS A 36 -5.10 -8.39 12.48
CA HIS A 36 -6.05 -7.59 11.69
C HIS A 36 -6.18 -8.09 10.26
N PHE A 37 -5.20 -8.84 9.76
CA PHE A 37 -5.19 -9.41 8.41
C PHE A 37 -5.79 -10.81 8.33
N GLU A 38 -6.13 -11.44 9.46
CA GLU A 38 -6.68 -12.80 9.46
C GLU A 38 -7.96 -12.88 8.63
N ASN A 39 -7.96 -13.81 7.66
CA ASN A 39 -9.04 -14.03 6.71
C ASN A 39 -9.43 -12.78 5.88
N LYS A 40 -8.49 -11.84 5.70
CA LYS A 40 -8.69 -10.63 4.88
C LYS A 40 -8.13 -10.79 3.47
N THR A 41 -8.73 -10.03 2.57
CA THR A 41 -8.23 -9.78 1.22
C THR A 41 -7.42 -8.49 1.24
N VAL A 42 -6.13 -8.58 0.94
CA VAL A 42 -5.21 -7.44 0.87
C VAL A 42 -4.97 -7.05 -0.59
N LEU A 43 -5.05 -5.76 -0.88
CA LEU A 43 -4.68 -5.18 -2.17
C LEU A 43 -3.44 -4.30 -2.03
N CYS A 44 -2.42 -4.59 -2.84
CA CYS A 44 -1.23 -3.76 -2.99
C CYS A 44 -1.18 -3.26 -4.44
N ASN A 45 -1.43 -1.97 -4.70
CA ASN A 45 -0.98 -1.41 -5.98
C ASN A 45 0.55 -1.30 -5.94
N CYS A 46 1.22 -1.75 -6.98
CA CYS A 46 2.68 -1.67 -7.10
C CYS A 46 3.08 -1.33 -8.53
N ASP A 47 4.32 -0.86 -8.71
CA ASP A 47 4.85 -0.65 -10.06
C ASP A 47 5.17 -1.99 -10.72
N ASP A 48 5.67 -2.95 -9.94
CA ASP A 48 5.96 -4.31 -10.41
C ASP A 48 5.76 -5.37 -9.30
N PRO A 49 4.84 -6.35 -9.43
CA PRO A 49 4.56 -7.34 -8.37
C PRO A 49 5.76 -8.22 -8.04
N PHE A 50 6.75 -8.36 -8.94
CA PHE A 50 7.89 -9.26 -8.73
C PHE A 50 9.08 -8.53 -8.12
N GLU A 51 9.08 -7.20 -8.14
CA GLU A 51 10.10 -6.38 -7.47
C GLU A 51 9.55 -5.65 -6.24
N SER A 52 8.23 -5.71 -6.02
CA SER A 52 7.59 -5.01 -4.92
C SER A 52 7.93 -5.62 -3.57
N ASN A 53 8.49 -4.81 -2.67
CA ASN A 53 8.75 -5.22 -1.30
C ASN A 53 7.45 -5.53 -0.53
N PHE A 54 6.34 -4.86 -0.85
CA PHE A 54 5.02 -5.19 -0.29
C PHE A 54 4.56 -6.57 -0.73
N CYS A 55 4.63 -6.85 -2.03
CA CYS A 55 4.28 -8.16 -2.57
C CYS A 55 5.15 -9.25 -1.95
N ALA A 56 6.47 -9.09 -1.98
CA ALA A 56 7.43 -10.04 -1.40
C ALA A 56 7.15 -10.29 0.08
N TYR A 57 6.90 -9.24 0.87
CA TYR A 57 6.61 -9.37 2.29
C TYR A 57 5.33 -10.17 2.55
N PHE A 58 4.23 -9.85 1.86
CA PHE A 58 2.97 -10.58 2.05
C PHE A 58 3.02 -12.01 1.52
N LEU A 59 3.75 -12.29 0.43
CA LEU A 59 3.95 -13.67 -0.05
C LEU A 59 4.74 -14.50 0.96
N ASN A 60 5.86 -13.97 1.46
CA ASN A 60 6.72 -14.65 2.43
C ASN A 60 6.03 -14.87 3.80
N ASN A 61 4.99 -14.08 4.10
CA ASN A 61 4.27 -14.16 5.36
C ASN A 61 2.79 -14.53 5.15
N PHE A 62 2.40 -15.07 3.99
CA PHE A 62 1.00 -15.29 3.63
C PHE A 62 0.28 -16.17 4.66
N GLU A 63 0.94 -17.24 5.10
CA GLU A 63 0.43 -18.15 6.13
C GLU A 63 0.44 -17.50 7.52
N ARG A 64 1.50 -16.76 7.85
CA ARG A 64 1.62 -16.06 9.13
C ARG A 64 0.50 -15.04 9.35
N PHE A 65 0.12 -14.31 8.31
CA PHE A 65 -1.01 -13.37 8.34
C PHE A 65 -2.38 -14.07 8.16
N LYS A 66 -2.40 -15.38 7.88
CA LYS A 66 -3.61 -16.16 7.55
C LYS A 66 -4.48 -15.44 6.52
N LEU A 67 -3.85 -14.91 5.48
CA LEU A 67 -4.55 -14.15 4.45
C LEU A 67 -5.54 -15.02 3.72
N LYS A 68 -6.71 -14.46 3.43
CA LYS A 68 -7.67 -15.08 2.52
C LYS A 68 -7.18 -14.95 1.07
N ARG A 69 -6.70 -13.76 0.72
CA ARG A 69 -6.31 -13.43 -0.65
C ARG A 69 -5.33 -12.25 -0.67
N LEU A 70 -4.31 -12.32 -1.53
CA LEU A 70 -3.39 -11.23 -1.84
C LEU A 70 -3.56 -10.85 -3.31
N ILE A 71 -3.80 -9.56 -3.55
CA ILE A 71 -3.94 -8.98 -4.89
C ILE A 71 -2.83 -7.94 -5.07
N CYS A 72 -2.01 -8.07 -6.11
CA CYS A 72 -1.04 -7.05 -6.47
C CYS A 72 -1.20 -6.64 -7.93
N THR A 73 -1.71 -5.44 -8.17
CA THR A 73 -1.93 -4.88 -9.52
C THR A 73 -0.77 -4.00 -9.93
N SER A 74 -0.40 -4.04 -11.21
CA SER A 74 0.73 -3.29 -11.75
C SER A 74 0.42 -2.49 -13.00
N TYR A 75 1.08 -1.34 -13.12
CA TYR A 75 0.97 -0.47 -14.27
C TYR A 75 1.84 -0.96 -15.43
N TYR A 76 1.38 -0.78 -16.68
CA TYR A 76 2.02 -1.34 -17.88
C TYR A 76 3.48 -0.92 -18.11
N SER A 77 3.97 0.12 -17.44
CA SER A 77 5.38 0.55 -17.53
C SER A 77 6.33 -0.20 -16.60
N SER A 78 5.84 -1.23 -15.89
CA SER A 78 6.64 -2.14 -15.05
C SER A 78 7.83 -2.76 -15.79
N LYS A 79 8.84 -3.22 -15.05
CA LYS A 79 10.05 -3.82 -15.65
C LYS A 79 9.74 -5.15 -16.32
N ILE A 80 8.77 -5.91 -15.81
CA ILE A 80 8.27 -7.13 -16.46
C ILE A 80 7.68 -6.85 -17.82
N SER A 81 6.91 -5.77 -17.96
CA SER A 81 6.41 -5.35 -19.26
C SER A 81 7.58 -5.22 -20.24
N LYS A 82 8.71 -4.62 -19.82
CA LYS A 82 9.92 -4.46 -20.66
C LYS A 82 10.56 -5.79 -21.08
N GLN A 83 10.52 -6.83 -20.24
CA GLN A 83 11.01 -8.17 -20.59
C GLN A 83 10.07 -8.86 -21.60
N HIS A 84 8.76 -8.68 -21.45
CA HIS A 84 7.76 -9.18 -22.40
C HIS A 84 7.46 -8.14 -23.49
N LYS A 85 8.36 -8.01 -24.48
CA LYS A 85 8.29 -7.03 -25.59
C LYS A 85 6.91 -6.92 -26.27
N THR A 86 6.13 -7.99 -26.34
CA THR A 86 4.77 -8.00 -26.93
C THR A 86 3.74 -7.27 -26.06
N LEU A 87 3.90 -7.28 -24.74
CA LEU A 87 3.00 -6.65 -23.77
C LEU A 87 3.24 -5.14 -23.68
N VAL A 88 4.49 -4.67 -23.78
CA VAL A 88 4.83 -3.24 -23.93
C VAL A 88 4.05 -2.60 -25.08
N ARG A 89 3.95 -3.31 -26.22
CA ARG A 89 3.24 -2.81 -27.41
C ARG A 89 1.74 -2.64 -27.16
N LYS A 90 1.15 -3.44 -26.28
CA LYS A 90 -0.28 -3.39 -25.94
C LYS A 90 -0.57 -2.50 -24.72
N LYS A 91 0.44 -1.97 -24.02
CA LYS A 91 0.30 -1.14 -22.81
C LYS A 91 -0.64 -1.77 -21.78
N ARG A 92 -0.47 -3.07 -21.51
CA ARG A 92 -1.29 -3.81 -20.53
C ARG A 92 -0.52 -4.01 -19.23
N GLY A 93 -1.22 -3.88 -18.10
CA GLY A 93 -0.69 -4.16 -16.76
C GLY A 93 -0.76 -5.65 -16.42
N PHE A 94 -0.34 -6.00 -15.21
CA PHE A 94 -0.45 -7.35 -14.67
C PHE A 94 -1.15 -7.35 -13.32
N VAL A 95 -1.68 -8.51 -12.96
CA VAL A 95 -2.19 -8.75 -11.61
C VAL A 95 -1.69 -10.09 -11.12
N LEU A 96 -1.07 -10.07 -9.95
CA LEU A 96 -0.87 -11.25 -9.12
C LEU A 96 -2.11 -11.41 -8.24
N ASP A 97 -2.79 -12.56 -8.35
CA ASP A 97 -4.00 -12.87 -7.59
C ASP A 97 -3.85 -14.21 -6.89
N VAL A 98 -3.38 -14.17 -5.65
CA VAL A 98 -3.15 -15.35 -4.82
C VAL A 98 -4.34 -15.54 -3.89
N LYS A 99 -5.11 -16.60 -4.09
CA LYS A 99 -6.20 -17.00 -3.20
C LYS A 99 -5.75 -18.19 -2.36
N ARG A 100 -6.05 -18.17 -1.06
CA ARG A 100 -5.66 -19.26 -0.15
C ARG A 100 -6.19 -20.61 -0.63
N GLU A 101 -7.43 -20.68 -1.13
CA GLU A 101 -8.00 -21.94 -1.64
C GLU A 101 -7.32 -22.48 -2.91
N ALA A 102 -6.50 -21.67 -3.59
CA ALA A 102 -5.76 -22.08 -4.79
C ALA A 102 -4.32 -22.51 -4.49
N LEU A 103 -3.85 -22.33 -3.26
CA LEU A 103 -2.51 -22.71 -2.81
C LEU A 103 -2.47 -24.18 -2.41
N THR A 104 -1.36 -24.83 -2.74
CA THR A 104 -1.05 -26.17 -2.24
C THR A 104 -0.57 -26.10 -0.80
N GLU A 105 -0.69 -27.22 -0.08
CA GLU A 105 -0.19 -27.31 1.29
C GLU A 105 1.33 -27.09 1.36
N ASP A 106 2.08 -27.57 0.36
CA ASP A 106 3.51 -27.32 0.23
C ASP A 106 3.85 -25.83 0.07
N GLU A 107 3.09 -25.08 -0.75
CA GLU A 107 3.28 -23.63 -0.93
C GLU A 107 3.05 -22.87 0.38
N LEU A 108 2.07 -23.28 1.18
CA LEU A 108 1.76 -22.67 2.48
C LEU A 108 2.85 -22.99 3.51
N ILE A 109 3.24 -24.26 3.64
CA ILE A 109 4.25 -24.72 4.60
C ILE A 109 5.62 -24.10 4.31
N THR A 110 6.02 -24.07 3.04
CA THR A 110 7.33 -23.56 2.62
C THR A 110 7.35 -22.05 2.39
N SER A 111 6.20 -21.39 2.40
CA SER A 111 6.03 -19.98 2.00
C SER A 111 6.66 -19.67 0.62
N THR A 112 6.71 -20.67 -0.27
CA THR A 112 7.31 -20.56 -1.61
C THR A 112 6.20 -20.58 -2.66
N ILE A 113 5.39 -19.52 -2.67
CA ILE A 113 4.24 -19.38 -3.58
C ILE A 113 4.74 -19.14 -5.01
N ASN A 114 4.23 -19.90 -5.98
CA ASN A 114 4.60 -19.72 -7.38
C ASN A 114 3.92 -18.47 -7.99
N VAL A 115 4.63 -17.34 -7.96
CA VAL A 115 4.12 -16.05 -8.47
C VAL A 115 3.66 -16.12 -9.93
N GLU A 116 4.38 -16.82 -10.80
CA GLU A 116 4.03 -16.93 -12.22
C GLU A 116 2.67 -17.62 -12.42
N ARG A 117 2.40 -18.69 -11.65
CA ARG A 117 1.13 -19.43 -11.68
C ARG A 117 -0.07 -18.55 -11.32
N HIS A 118 0.14 -17.58 -10.43
CA HIS A 118 -0.91 -16.69 -9.93
C HIS A 118 -0.94 -15.32 -10.64
N THR A 119 -0.08 -15.10 -11.63
CA THR A 119 0.00 -13.84 -12.38
C THR A 119 -0.77 -13.95 -13.69
N SER A 120 -1.53 -12.90 -14.02
CA SER A 120 -2.24 -12.76 -15.29
C SER A 120 -2.14 -11.34 -15.85
N VAL A 121 -2.47 -11.17 -17.13
CA VAL A 121 -2.41 -9.89 -17.83
C VAL A 121 -3.75 -9.17 -17.71
N LEU A 122 -3.74 -7.97 -17.14
CA LEU A 122 -4.92 -7.09 -17.05
C LEU A 122 -5.43 -6.73 -18.44
N SER A 123 -6.74 -6.55 -18.61
CA SER A 123 -7.34 -6.01 -19.83
C SER A 123 -6.84 -4.60 -20.13
N GLY A 124 -6.72 -3.78 -19.10
CA GLY A 124 -6.28 -2.40 -19.14
C GLY A 124 -4.80 -2.21 -18.85
N ASN A 125 -4.43 -0.94 -18.65
CA ASN A 125 -3.04 -0.52 -18.43
C ASN A 125 -2.59 -0.62 -16.97
N GLY A 126 -3.48 -1.00 -16.06
CA GLY A 126 -3.21 -1.09 -14.62
C GLY A 126 -3.35 0.22 -13.85
N ASP A 127 -3.91 1.27 -14.45
CA ASP A 127 -4.26 2.50 -13.70
C ASP A 127 -5.27 2.14 -12.60
N PHE A 128 -5.02 2.55 -11.35
CA PHE A 128 -5.90 2.23 -10.22
C PHE A 128 -7.33 2.76 -10.39
N ARG A 129 -7.53 3.73 -11.29
CA ARG A 129 -8.83 4.32 -11.63
C ARG A 129 -9.59 3.55 -12.72
N SER A 130 -8.95 2.57 -13.36
CA SER A 130 -9.60 1.75 -14.38
C SER A 130 -10.64 0.83 -13.76
N ASP A 131 -11.73 0.54 -14.48
CA ASP A 131 -12.83 -0.29 -13.98
C ASP A 131 -12.33 -1.64 -13.43
N GLU A 132 -11.41 -2.29 -14.14
CA GLU A 132 -10.80 -3.57 -13.73
C GLU A 132 -10.01 -3.45 -12.41
N CYS A 133 -9.21 -2.39 -12.22
CA CYS A 133 -8.52 -2.15 -10.94
C CYS A 133 -9.49 -1.78 -9.82
N LEU A 134 -10.57 -1.05 -10.13
CA LEU A 134 -11.61 -0.70 -9.18
C LEU A 134 -12.43 -1.93 -8.75
N GLU A 135 -12.60 -2.93 -9.60
CA GLU A 135 -13.17 -4.23 -9.23
C GLU A 135 -12.31 -4.94 -8.18
N TYR A 136 -10.99 -4.95 -8.33
CA TYR A 136 -10.08 -5.47 -7.30
C TYR A 136 -10.14 -4.67 -6.00
N LEU A 137 -10.21 -3.34 -6.09
CA LEU A 137 -10.40 -2.48 -4.93
C LEU A 137 -11.73 -2.76 -4.22
N ASN A 138 -12.80 -3.05 -4.96
CA ASN A 138 -14.11 -3.35 -4.39
C ASN A 138 -14.13 -4.64 -3.58
N VAL A 139 -13.41 -5.67 -4.03
CA VAL A 139 -13.39 -6.98 -3.35
C VAL A 139 -12.36 -7.06 -2.22
N CYS A 140 -11.42 -6.12 -2.12
CA CYS A 140 -10.44 -6.12 -1.03
C CYS A 140 -11.01 -5.55 0.27
N ASP A 141 -10.47 -6.01 1.39
CA ASP A 141 -10.80 -5.51 2.73
C ASP A 141 -9.83 -4.39 3.14
N ILE A 142 -8.54 -4.61 2.88
CA ILE A 142 -7.45 -3.73 3.31
C ILE A 142 -6.55 -3.39 2.12
N VAL A 143 -6.20 -2.12 1.96
CA VAL A 143 -5.22 -1.64 0.97
C VAL A 143 -3.90 -1.33 1.65
N VAL A 144 -2.79 -1.91 1.18
CA VAL A 144 -1.46 -1.70 1.76
C VAL A 144 -0.45 -1.36 0.67
N THR A 145 0.06 -0.12 0.65
CA THR A 145 0.90 0.35 -0.47
C THR A 145 1.67 1.66 -0.18
N ASN A 146 2.59 2.01 -1.08
CA ASN A 146 3.14 3.35 -1.25
C ASN A 146 2.60 3.96 -2.57
N PRO A 147 1.46 4.68 -2.56
CA PRO A 147 0.87 5.23 -3.78
C PRO A 147 1.71 6.39 -4.35
N PRO A 148 1.65 6.64 -5.67
CA PRO A 148 2.35 7.76 -6.29
C PRO A 148 1.98 9.10 -5.67
N PHE A 149 2.97 9.90 -5.26
CA PHE A 149 2.70 11.16 -4.56
C PHE A 149 1.85 12.14 -5.37
N SER A 150 2.02 12.14 -6.69
CA SER A 150 1.25 12.98 -7.61
C SER A 150 -0.24 12.62 -7.65
N LEU A 151 -0.58 11.36 -7.38
CA LEU A 151 -1.93 10.80 -7.44
C LEU A 151 -2.51 10.49 -6.06
N PHE A 152 -1.79 10.77 -4.97
CA PHE A 152 -2.17 10.43 -3.61
C PHE A 152 -3.60 10.89 -3.24
N ARG A 153 -3.98 12.12 -3.62
CA ARG A 153 -5.32 12.67 -3.33
C ARG A 153 -6.43 11.88 -4.01
N GLU A 154 -6.24 11.55 -5.29
CA GLU A 154 -7.19 10.76 -6.06
C GLU A 154 -7.27 9.34 -5.51
N PHE A 155 -6.12 8.74 -5.21
CA PHE A 155 -6.03 7.40 -4.62
C PHE A 155 -6.76 7.33 -3.27
N PHE A 156 -6.43 8.24 -2.36
CA PHE A 156 -7.11 8.35 -1.06
C PHE A 156 -8.62 8.55 -1.21
N SER A 157 -9.05 9.39 -2.15
CA SER A 157 -10.48 9.61 -2.42
C SER A 157 -11.20 8.31 -2.83
N GLU A 158 -10.59 7.46 -3.65
CA GLU A 158 -11.15 6.15 -4.01
C GLU A 158 -11.25 5.20 -2.82
N LEU A 159 -10.26 5.21 -1.91
CA LEU A 159 -10.32 4.40 -0.68
C LEU A 159 -11.49 4.84 0.22
N MET A 160 -11.64 6.15 0.41
CA MET A 160 -12.70 6.71 1.26
C MET A 160 -14.09 6.49 0.66
N LYS A 161 -14.28 6.70 -0.64
CA LYS A 161 -15.57 6.45 -1.33
C LYS A 161 -16.04 5.01 -1.18
N ARG A 162 -15.11 4.07 -1.06
CA ARG A 162 -15.37 2.62 -0.99
C ARG A 162 -15.25 2.06 0.41
N ASN A 163 -15.08 2.92 1.43
CA ASN A 163 -14.93 2.55 2.84
C ASN A 163 -13.87 1.45 3.07
N LYS A 164 -12.70 1.59 2.43
CA LYS A 164 -11.62 0.61 2.56
C LYS A 164 -10.78 0.89 3.79
N LEU A 165 -10.40 -0.17 4.51
CA LEU A 165 -9.31 -0.08 5.47
C LEU A 165 -8.00 0.04 4.68
N PHE A 166 -7.03 0.76 5.23
CA PHE A 166 -5.77 0.91 4.54
C PHE A 166 -4.60 1.17 5.49
N LEU A 167 -3.41 0.79 5.02
CA LEU A 167 -2.11 1.15 5.56
C LEU A 167 -1.28 1.68 4.38
N ILE A 168 -1.29 2.99 4.18
CA ILE A 168 -0.60 3.61 3.05
C ILE A 168 0.53 4.50 3.51
N ILE A 169 1.62 4.53 2.74
CA ILE A 169 2.74 5.44 2.97
C ILE A 169 2.46 6.73 2.21
N GLY A 170 2.47 7.86 2.92
CA GLY A 170 2.18 9.15 2.31
C GLY A 170 3.09 10.25 2.81
N ASN A 171 3.32 11.26 1.97
CA ASN A 171 4.10 12.42 2.37
C ASN A 171 3.38 13.21 3.49
N GLN A 172 4.10 13.74 4.49
CA GLN A 172 3.53 14.58 5.56
C GLN A 172 2.76 15.80 5.04
N ASN A 173 3.12 16.34 3.88
CA ASN A 173 2.38 17.42 3.25
C ASN A 173 0.93 17.03 2.94
N ALA A 174 0.64 15.75 2.75
CA ALA A 174 -0.70 15.25 2.49
C ALA A 174 -1.66 15.46 3.67
N LEU A 175 -1.15 15.63 4.89
CA LEU A 175 -1.96 15.95 6.08
C LEU A 175 -2.74 17.26 5.93
N THR A 176 -2.20 18.21 5.15
CA THR A 176 -2.81 19.53 4.96
C THR A 176 -3.76 19.59 3.77
N TYR A 177 -3.90 18.49 3.02
CA TYR A 177 -4.78 18.47 1.85
C TYR A 177 -6.24 18.58 2.28
N LYS A 178 -7.01 19.39 1.57
CA LYS A 178 -8.43 19.67 1.89
C LYS A 178 -9.29 18.40 1.87
N GLU A 179 -8.88 17.43 1.07
CA GLU A 179 -9.55 16.14 0.89
C GLU A 179 -9.22 15.13 2.01
N ILE A 180 -8.15 15.38 2.77
CA ILE A 180 -7.65 14.46 3.81
C ILE A 180 -7.91 15.04 5.19
N PHE A 181 -7.56 16.32 5.40
CA PHE A 181 -7.62 17.01 6.68
C PHE A 181 -8.95 16.84 7.45
N PRO A 182 -10.14 16.88 6.83
CA PRO A 182 -11.39 16.62 7.53
C PRO A 182 -11.43 15.25 8.21
N PHE A 183 -10.98 14.20 7.53
CA PHE A 183 -10.94 12.84 8.08
C PHE A 183 -9.94 12.68 9.21
N ILE A 184 -8.88 13.48 9.20
CA ILE A 184 -7.92 13.56 10.32
C ILE A 184 -8.59 14.20 11.52
N LYS A 185 -9.18 15.38 11.31
CA LYS A 185 -9.82 16.17 12.37
C LYS A 185 -10.98 15.44 13.04
N GLU A 186 -11.72 14.65 12.26
CA GLU A 186 -12.86 13.87 12.74
C GLU A 186 -12.46 12.53 13.38
N GLY A 187 -11.16 12.19 13.37
CA GLY A 187 -10.64 10.94 13.95
C GLY A 187 -10.90 9.70 13.10
N GLY A 188 -11.26 9.88 11.83
CA GLY A 188 -11.39 8.78 10.88
C GLY A 188 -10.03 8.19 10.53
N VAL A 189 -9.02 9.04 10.29
CA VAL A 189 -7.66 8.67 9.86
C VAL A 189 -6.64 9.00 10.95
N SER A 190 -5.80 8.02 11.28
CA SER A 190 -4.66 8.09 12.19
C SER A 190 -3.34 7.95 11.43
N PHE A 191 -2.23 8.41 12.04
CA PHE A 191 -0.89 8.26 11.47
C PHE A 191 0.02 7.41 12.34
N GLY A 192 0.85 6.60 11.69
CA GLY A 192 1.93 5.85 12.29
C GLY A 192 3.28 6.60 12.26
N PRO A 193 4.36 5.93 12.68
CA PRO A 193 5.67 6.53 12.81
C PRO A 193 6.25 7.02 11.47
N ALA A 194 7.09 8.06 11.53
CA ALA A 194 7.84 8.50 10.37
C ALA A 194 8.92 7.48 10.01
N ILE A 195 8.91 6.99 8.77
CA ILE A 195 9.95 6.06 8.27
C ILE A 195 11.21 6.88 7.99
N SER A 196 12.36 6.49 8.55
CA SER A 196 13.58 7.32 8.64
C SER A 196 14.35 7.57 7.33
N LEU A 197 13.77 7.39 6.15
CA LEU A 197 14.43 7.66 4.87
C LEU A 197 14.25 9.12 4.45
N GLU A 198 14.61 10.04 5.34
CA GLU A 198 14.32 11.48 5.28
C GLU A 198 12.86 11.80 5.67
N LYS A 199 12.63 12.05 6.97
CA LYS A 199 11.61 12.90 7.64
C LYS A 199 10.18 13.09 7.06
N TRP A 200 9.73 12.42 6.01
CA TRP A 200 8.61 12.92 5.20
C TRP A 200 7.49 11.92 4.94
N SER A 201 7.60 10.66 5.36
CA SER A 201 6.57 9.65 5.08
C SER A 201 5.92 9.10 6.35
N LEU A 202 4.59 9.05 6.38
CA LEU A 202 3.77 8.49 7.47
C LEU A 202 2.95 7.31 6.96
N TRP A 203 2.72 6.32 7.83
CA TRP A 203 1.64 5.35 7.64
C TRP A 203 0.31 5.98 7.98
N TYR A 204 -0.73 5.69 7.22
CA TYR A 204 -2.10 6.14 7.50
C TYR A 204 -2.98 4.93 7.78
N GLN A 205 -3.74 4.94 8.86
CA GLN A 205 -4.68 3.87 9.25
C GLN A 205 -6.07 4.46 9.56
N LEU A 206 -7.16 3.79 9.18
CA LEU A 206 -8.50 4.13 9.68
C LEU A 206 -8.83 3.32 10.95
N THR A 207 -9.37 4.01 11.97
CA THR A 207 -10.06 3.38 13.11
C THR A 207 -11.56 3.53 12.92
N GLY A 208 -12.24 2.49 12.47
CA GLY A 208 -13.70 2.43 12.40
C GLY A 208 -14.22 1.17 13.07
N ASN A 209 -15.05 1.31 14.11
CA ASN A 209 -15.74 0.25 14.89
C ASN A 209 -15.01 -1.09 14.98
N LEU A 210 -13.74 -1.06 15.37
CA LEU A 210 -13.05 -2.20 15.96
C LEU A 210 -13.11 -1.98 17.46
N GLU A 211 -13.98 -2.74 18.13
CA GLU A 211 -13.88 -2.86 19.59
C GLU A 211 -12.62 -3.64 19.95
N THR A 212 -12.12 -3.35 21.16
CA THR A 212 -10.99 -3.92 21.91
C THR A 212 -9.62 -3.33 21.54
N SER A 213 -9.08 -2.40 22.35
CA SER A 213 -8.55 -2.54 23.72
C SER A 213 -7.22 -3.28 23.77
N ASP A 214 -6.24 -2.55 24.30
CA ASP A 214 -4.94 -2.96 24.81
C ASP A 214 -3.82 -3.22 23.79
N ILE A 215 -2.85 -2.28 23.84
CA ILE A 215 -1.48 -2.26 23.28
C ILE A 215 -1.34 -1.54 21.91
N GLY A 216 -1.10 -0.22 21.97
CA GLY A 216 -0.21 0.48 21.03
C GLY A 216 -0.86 1.50 20.08
N LEU A 217 -0.62 2.79 20.35
CA LEU A 217 -0.93 4.01 19.57
C LEU A 217 -2.39 4.49 19.53
N MET A 218 -2.86 5.06 20.65
CA MET A 218 -3.82 6.18 20.60
C MET A 218 -3.04 7.49 20.51
N ILE A 219 -3.57 8.52 19.81
CA ILE A 219 -4.05 9.79 20.41
C ILE A 219 -5.11 10.46 19.51
N THR A 220 -6.30 10.71 20.05
CA THR A 220 -7.17 11.84 19.64
C THR A 220 -7.23 12.86 20.78
N ALA A 221 -7.37 14.16 20.49
CA ALA A 221 -7.87 15.12 21.48
C ALA A 221 -8.79 16.19 20.87
N LYS A 222 -10.02 16.29 21.40
CA LYS A 222 -11.04 17.34 21.15
C LYS A 222 -10.73 18.67 21.85
N ASN A 223 -9.54 18.82 22.42
CA ASN A 223 -9.13 19.95 23.28
C ASN A 223 -7.66 20.37 23.07
N GLY A 224 -7.02 20.01 21.95
CA GLY A 224 -5.89 20.77 21.43
C GLY A 224 -4.50 20.52 22.02
N GLU A 225 -4.27 19.44 22.76
CA GLU A 225 -2.90 19.02 23.14
C GLU A 225 -2.53 17.70 22.45
N VAL A 226 -1.38 17.70 21.75
CA VAL A 226 -0.86 16.60 20.91
C VAL A 226 0.59 16.37 21.29
N TRP A 227 0.95 15.25 21.95
CA TRP A 227 2.37 14.90 22.11
C TRP A 227 2.65 13.38 22.21
N GLU A 228 3.57 12.95 21.34
CA GLU A 228 4.43 11.76 21.30
C GLU A 228 3.90 10.36 21.68
N THR A 229 3.98 9.44 20.71
CA THR A 229 4.09 8.01 20.98
C THR A 229 5.56 7.61 21.00
N GLN A 230 6.10 7.42 22.20
CA GLN A 230 7.45 6.89 22.42
C GLN A 230 7.50 5.40 22.08
N CYS A 231 8.51 5.00 21.30
CA CYS A 231 8.98 3.63 21.21
C CYS A 231 9.78 3.30 22.48
N GLY A 232 9.42 2.22 23.17
CA GLY A 232 10.30 1.49 24.09
C GLY A 232 10.95 0.31 23.37
#